data_AF-A0A260SWY1-F1
#
_entry.id   AF-A0A260SWY1-F1
#
_cell.length_a   1.000
_cell.length_b   1.000
_cell.length_c   1.000
_cell.angle_alpha   90.00
_cell.angle_beta   90.00
_cell.angle_gamma   90.00
#
_symmetry.space_group_name_H-M   'P 1'
#
loop_
_entity.id
_entity.type
_entity.pdbx_description
1 polymer ?
#
loop_
_entity_poly.entity_id
_entity_poly.type
_entity_poly.pdbx_seq_one_letter_code
_entity_poly.pdbx_strand_id
1 'polypeptide(L)'
;MNRESVVASRHVSQVIGRTRDQVYEFAANPANLPKWAAGLANSPVTIDGDRLLAESPMGQVEVRFVPHNDLGVLDHDVTLPSGTTVNNPVRVLTHPNGAEILFTVRQIELSDEEFERDLDMVADDLQRLKEVLEAQSA
;
A
#
# COMPACT_ATOMS: atom_id res chain seq x y z
N MET A 1 -30.53 -16.19 3.53
CA MET A 1 -29.88 -14.88 3.56
C MET A 1 -28.57 -15.05 4.29
N ASN A 2 -27.50 -15.41 3.58
CA ASN A 2 -26.18 -15.47 4.20
C ASN A 2 -25.82 -14.05 4.61
N ARG A 3 -25.62 -13.81 5.90
CA ARG A 3 -24.89 -12.63 6.35
C ARG A 3 -23.54 -12.72 5.68
N GLU A 4 -23.26 -11.84 4.72
CA GLU A 4 -21.89 -11.55 4.32
C GLU A 4 -21.12 -11.33 5.64
N SER A 5 -20.11 -12.16 5.88
CA SER A 5 -19.23 -11.98 7.03
C SER A 5 -18.74 -10.55 6.98
N VAL A 6 -19.04 -9.75 8.02
CA VAL A 6 -18.52 -8.39 8.10
C VAL A 6 -17.00 -8.51 8.17
N VAL A 7 -16.36 -8.24 7.05
CA VAL A 7 -14.91 -8.17 6.94
C VAL A 7 -14.47 -6.98 7.79
N ALA A 8 -13.77 -7.24 8.90
CA ALA A 8 -13.22 -6.17 9.70
C ALA A 8 -12.18 -5.40 8.88
N SER A 9 -12.14 -4.08 9.06
CA SER A 9 -11.10 -3.23 8.47
C SER A 9 -10.47 -2.36 9.53
N ARG A 10 -9.16 -2.16 9.44
CA ARG A 10 -8.42 -1.23 10.29
C ARG A 10 -7.62 -0.27 9.41
N HIS A 11 -7.54 0.96 9.87
CA HIS A 11 -6.75 2.00 9.22
C HIS A 11 -5.38 2.07 9.88
N VAL A 12 -4.33 2.00 9.06
CA VAL A 12 -2.96 2.29 9.46
C VAL A 12 -2.59 3.61 8.81
N SER A 13 -1.98 4.51 9.58
CA SER A 13 -1.65 5.85 9.08
C SER A 13 -0.30 6.32 9.57
N GLN A 14 0.33 7.21 8.80
CA GLN A 14 1.60 7.82 9.15
C GLN A 14 1.65 9.27 8.70
N VAL A 15 2.07 10.17 9.60
CA VAL A 15 2.37 11.57 9.28
C VAL A 15 3.82 11.70 8.81
N ILE A 16 3.99 12.33 7.65
CA ILE A 16 5.27 12.55 6.97
C ILE A 16 5.49 14.06 6.82
N GLY A 17 6.67 14.55 7.22
CA GLY A 17 7.10 15.95 7.20
C GLY A 17 7.42 16.48 5.81
N ARG A 18 6.61 16.12 4.80
CA ARG A 18 6.71 16.55 3.41
C ARG A 18 5.35 16.99 2.91
N THR A 19 5.33 17.75 1.81
CA THR A 19 4.05 18.15 1.20
C THR A 19 3.30 16.93 0.69
N ARG A 20 1.97 17.01 0.66
CA ARG A 20 1.09 15.95 0.10
C ARG A 20 1.56 15.50 -1.29
N ASP A 21 1.89 16.44 -2.15
CA ASP A 21 2.29 16.15 -3.53
C ASP A 21 3.64 15.42 -3.56
N GLN A 22 4.62 15.82 -2.74
CA GLN A 22 5.89 15.10 -2.63
C GLN A 22 5.72 13.65 -2.16
N VAL A 23 4.84 13.43 -1.16
CA VAL A 23 4.54 12.08 -0.68
C VAL A 23 3.83 11.26 -1.77
N TYR A 24 2.82 11.84 -2.42
CA TYR A 24 2.05 11.20 -3.48
C TYR A 24 2.93 10.80 -4.66
N GLU A 25 3.69 11.73 -5.24
CA GLU A 25 4.57 11.48 -6.38
C GLU A 25 5.62 10.41 -6.07
N PHE A 26 6.17 10.42 -4.85
CA PHE A 26 7.14 9.42 -4.46
C PHE A 26 6.51 8.03 -4.31
N ALA A 27 5.39 7.94 -3.59
CA ALA A 27 4.73 6.66 -3.28
C ALA A 27 4.04 6.03 -4.51
N ALA A 28 3.51 6.85 -5.42
CA ALA A 28 2.82 6.39 -6.63
C ALA A 28 3.79 5.94 -7.74
N ASN A 29 5.07 6.29 -7.64
CA ASN A 29 6.06 5.90 -8.64
C ASN A 29 6.49 4.44 -8.44
N PRO A 30 6.24 3.53 -9.42
CA PRO A 30 6.62 2.13 -9.30
C PRO A 30 8.12 1.89 -9.03
N ALA A 31 9.00 2.78 -9.53
CA ALA A 31 10.44 2.68 -9.29
C ALA A 31 10.85 2.95 -7.83
N ASN A 32 9.95 3.52 -7.02
CA ASN A 32 10.16 3.76 -5.60
C ASN A 32 9.51 2.70 -4.71
N LEU A 33 8.58 1.88 -5.21
CA LEU A 33 7.88 0.87 -4.41
C LEU A 33 8.85 -0.05 -3.63
N PRO A 34 9.93 -0.60 -4.23
CA PRO A 34 10.87 -1.46 -3.50
C PRO A 34 11.61 -0.74 -2.36
N LYS A 35 11.60 0.60 -2.31
CA LYS A 35 12.28 1.37 -1.27
C LYS A 35 11.48 1.46 0.02
N TRP A 36 10.17 1.19 -0.01
CA TRP A 36 9.30 1.34 1.16
C TRP A 36 8.33 0.19 1.38
N ALA A 37 7.78 -0.39 0.31
CA ALA A 37 6.82 -1.51 0.38
C ALA A 37 7.56 -2.86 0.39
N ALA A 38 7.81 -3.42 1.59
CA ALA A 38 8.58 -4.65 1.74
C ALA A 38 7.89 -5.85 1.06
N GLY A 39 6.55 -5.87 1.03
CA GLY A 39 5.77 -6.89 0.33
C GLY A 39 6.05 -6.96 -1.18
N LEU A 40 6.60 -5.89 -1.77
CA LEU A 40 6.95 -5.79 -3.19
C LEU A 40 8.47 -5.78 -3.46
N ALA A 41 9.29 -5.70 -2.40
CA ALA A 41 10.74 -5.52 -2.51
C ALA A 41 11.50 -6.83 -2.81
N ASN A 42 10.90 -7.99 -2.57
CA ASN A 42 11.57 -9.28 -2.66
C ASN A 42 11.63 -9.89 -4.08
N SER A 43 11.17 -9.16 -5.10
CA SER A 43 11.26 -9.64 -6.48
C SER A 43 11.43 -8.53 -7.50
N PRO A 44 12.04 -8.82 -8.66
CA PRO A 44 12.09 -7.86 -9.75
C PRO A 44 10.66 -7.50 -10.14
N VAL A 45 10.23 -6.31 -9.72
CA VAL A 45 8.93 -5.75 -10.09
C VAL A 45 8.94 -5.62 -11.61
N THR A 46 8.23 -6.52 -12.28
CA THR A 46 8.05 -6.43 -13.72
C THR A 46 6.88 -5.49 -13.96
N ILE A 47 7.19 -4.31 -14.49
CA ILE A 47 6.19 -3.34 -14.92
C ILE A 47 5.70 -3.78 -16.30
N ASP A 48 4.47 -4.30 -16.36
CA ASP A 48 3.78 -4.63 -17.61
C ASP A 48 2.59 -3.67 -17.80
N GLY A 49 2.84 -2.53 -18.45
CA GLY A 49 1.86 -1.46 -18.59
C GLY A 49 1.49 -0.86 -17.22
N ASP A 50 0.26 -1.11 -16.78
CA ASP A 50 -0.27 -0.68 -15.48
C ASP A 50 -0.23 -1.79 -14.40
N ARG A 51 0.37 -2.94 -14.73
CA ARG A 51 0.49 -4.11 -13.86
C ARG A 51 1.89 -4.21 -13.29
N LEU A 52 1.97 -4.62 -12.04
CA LEU A 52 3.20 -4.96 -11.36
C LEU A 52 3.10 -6.42 -10.91
N LEU A 53 3.98 -7.25 -11.42
CA LEU A 53 4.11 -8.64 -10.98
C LEU A 53 5.11 -8.72 -9.83
N ALA A 54 4.69 -9.28 -8.71
CA ALA A 54 5.52 -9.49 -7.52
C ALA A 54 5.44 -10.94 -7.05
N GLU A 55 6.57 -11.54 -6.68
CA GLU A 55 6.55 -12.82 -5.98
C GLU A 55 6.24 -12.58 -4.50
N SER A 56 5.33 -13.38 -3.97
CA SER A 56 5.01 -13.42 -2.54
C SER A 56 5.14 -14.86 -2.03
N PRO A 57 5.17 -15.09 -0.70
CA PRO A 57 5.07 -16.43 -0.13
C PRO A 57 3.83 -17.21 -0.59
N MET A 58 2.79 -16.51 -1.06
CA MET A 58 1.56 -17.11 -1.59
C MET A 58 1.67 -17.50 -3.07
N GLY A 59 2.73 -17.09 -3.77
CA GLY A 59 2.91 -17.20 -5.23
C GLY A 59 3.00 -15.83 -5.90
N GLN A 60 3.06 -15.81 -7.24
CA GLN A 60 3.08 -14.58 -8.03
C GLN A 60 1.73 -13.85 -7.90
N VAL A 61 1.75 -12.58 -7.50
CA VAL A 61 0.59 -11.69 -7.44
C VAL A 61 0.66 -10.63 -8.53
N GLU A 62 -0.49 -10.21 -9.04
CA GLU A 62 -0.63 -9.05 -9.94
C GLU A 62 -1.14 -7.87 -9.13
N VAL A 63 -0.42 -6.75 -9.15
CA VAL A 63 -0.83 -5.49 -8.55
C VAL A 63 -1.19 -4.48 -9.65
N ARG A 64 -2.35 -3.84 -9.54
CA ARG A 64 -2.80 -2.77 -10.44
C ARG A 64 -3.14 -1.52 -9.64
N PHE A 65 -2.41 -0.45 -9.87
CA PHE A 65 -2.68 0.84 -9.24
C PHE A 65 -3.75 1.61 -10.01
N VAL A 66 -4.52 2.45 -9.32
CA VAL A 66 -5.30 3.49 -10.00
C VAL A 66 -4.39 4.42 -10.81
N PRO A 67 -4.90 5.05 -11.88
CA PRO A 67 -4.14 6.05 -12.61
C PRO A 67 -3.67 7.19 -11.72
N HIS A 68 -2.53 7.78 -12.07
CA HIS A 68 -2.03 9.01 -11.44
C HIS A 68 -3.12 10.09 -11.43
N ASN A 69 -3.27 10.77 -10.28
CA ASN A 69 -4.35 11.71 -10.02
C ASN A 69 -3.99 12.75 -8.96
N ASP A 70 -4.59 13.93 -9.07
CA ASP A 70 -4.40 15.03 -8.11
C ASP A 70 -5.23 14.85 -6.81
N LEU A 71 -5.98 13.75 -6.69
CA LEU A 71 -6.83 13.43 -5.53
C LEU A 71 -6.06 12.72 -4.42
N GLY A 72 -4.80 12.35 -4.65
CA GLY A 72 -3.95 11.70 -3.65
C GLY A 72 -4.36 10.25 -3.40
N VAL A 73 -5.02 9.62 -4.36
CA VAL A 73 -5.51 8.23 -4.26
C VAL A 73 -4.45 7.30 -4.87
N LEU A 74 -3.96 6.35 -4.08
CA LEU A 74 -3.03 5.28 -4.46
C LEU A 74 -3.67 3.89 -4.27
N ASP A 75 -4.99 3.83 -4.35
CA ASP A 75 -5.72 2.57 -4.31
C ASP A 75 -5.12 1.59 -5.33
N HIS A 76 -5.02 0.33 -4.94
CA HIS A 76 -4.52 -0.71 -5.82
C HIS A 76 -5.22 -2.03 -5.56
N ASP A 77 -5.39 -2.79 -6.62
CA ASP A 77 -5.92 -4.14 -6.57
C ASP A 77 -4.77 -5.13 -6.58
N VAL A 78 -4.81 -6.11 -5.67
CA VAL A 78 -3.90 -7.25 -5.63
C VAL A 78 -4.69 -8.49 -6.02
N THR A 79 -4.33 -9.12 -7.12
CA THR A 79 -4.91 -10.38 -7.55
C THR A 79 -4.03 -11.53 -7.08
N LEU A 80 -4.59 -12.39 -6.23
CA LEU A 80 -3.95 -13.58 -5.68
C LEU A 80 -3.88 -14.70 -6.71
N PRO A 81 -3.02 -15.72 -6.54
CA PRO A 81 -2.97 -16.89 -7.43
C PRO A 81 -4.29 -17.66 -7.55
N SER A 82 -5.18 -17.54 -6.55
CA SER A 82 -6.53 -18.10 -6.59
C SER A 82 -7.46 -17.41 -7.59
N GLY A 83 -7.09 -16.23 -8.10
CA GLY A 83 -7.93 -15.33 -8.89
C GLY A 83 -8.76 -14.36 -8.04
N THR A 84 -8.70 -14.45 -6.71
CA THR A 84 -9.33 -13.47 -5.81
C THR A 84 -8.60 -12.12 -5.93
N THR A 85 -9.34 -11.06 -6.20
CA THR A 85 -8.81 -9.69 -6.22
C THR A 85 -9.19 -8.97 -4.92
N VAL A 86 -8.17 -8.50 -4.21
CA VAL A 86 -8.29 -7.69 -3.00
C VAL A 86 -7.99 -6.24 -3.34
N ASN A 87 -8.97 -5.37 -3.14
CA ASN A 87 -8.76 -3.94 -3.24
C ASN A 87 -8.11 -3.40 -1.95
N ASN A 88 -7.08 -2.56 -2.09
CA ASN A 88 -6.32 -1.94 -1.01
C ASN A 88 -6.43 -0.42 -1.14
N PRO A 89 -7.34 0.22 -0.38
CA PRO A 89 -7.46 1.67 -0.38
C PRO A 89 -6.26 2.34 0.28
N VAL A 90 -5.64 3.28 -0.41
CA VAL A 90 -4.51 4.07 0.08
C VAL A 90 -4.67 5.52 -0.34
N ARG A 91 -4.50 6.43 0.62
CA ARG A 91 -4.69 7.87 0.37
C ARG A 91 -3.64 8.73 1.04
N VAL A 92 -3.20 9.78 0.34
CA VAL A 92 -2.35 10.83 0.89
C VAL A 92 -3.19 12.10 1.07
N LEU A 93 -3.28 12.55 2.32
CA LEU A 93 -4.06 13.68 2.77
C LEU A 93 -3.13 14.82 3.18
N THR A 94 -3.63 16.06 3.08
CA THR A 94 -2.94 17.21 3.67
C THR A 94 -3.02 17.13 5.19
N HIS A 95 -1.90 17.38 5.87
CA HIS A 95 -1.82 17.39 7.32
C HIS A 95 -1.13 18.69 7.79
N PRO A 96 -1.48 19.29 8.96
CA PRO A 96 -0.83 20.51 9.44
C PRO A 96 0.71 20.42 9.55
N ASN A 97 1.24 19.22 9.73
CA ASN A 97 2.68 18.94 9.83
C ASN A 97 3.28 18.34 8.54
N GLY A 98 2.60 18.45 7.39
CA GLY A 98 3.04 17.90 6.11
C GLY A 98 1.92 17.13 5.40
N ALA A 99 2.06 15.80 5.34
CA ALA A 99 1.07 14.91 4.76
C ALA A 99 0.78 13.73 5.68
N GLU A 100 -0.40 13.16 5.56
CA GLU A 100 -0.80 11.92 6.23
C GLU A 100 -1.13 10.88 5.17
N ILE A 101 -0.41 9.77 5.18
CA ILE A 101 -0.76 8.61 4.35
C ILE A 101 -1.60 7.63 5.18
N LEU A 102 -2.69 7.15 4.60
CA LEU A 102 -3.67 6.25 5.21
C LEU A 102 -3.79 4.99 4.35
N PHE A 103 -3.69 3.82 4.96
CA PHE A 103 -3.90 2.52 4.34
C PHE A 103 -5.07 1.81 5.05
N THR A 104 -6.07 1.34 4.30
CA THR A 104 -7.16 0.51 4.83
C THR A 104 -6.85 -0.97 4.63
N VAL A 105 -6.49 -1.67 5.70
CA VAL A 105 -6.25 -3.12 5.70
C VAL A 105 -7.56 -3.85 6.00
N ARG A 106 -7.89 -4.89 5.22
CA ARG A 106 -9.13 -5.67 5.33
C ARG A 106 -8.81 -7.11 5.69
N GLN A 107 -9.53 -7.66 6.67
CA GLN A 107 -9.39 -9.05 7.09
C GLN A 107 -10.12 -10.01 6.13
N ILE A 108 -9.57 -10.19 4.92
CA ILE A 108 -10.15 -11.06 3.90
C ILE A 108 -9.41 -12.39 3.91
N GLU A 109 -10.11 -13.47 4.26
CA GLU A 109 -9.54 -14.84 4.32
C GLU A 109 -8.35 -14.97 5.30
N LEU A 110 -8.16 -14.01 6.20
CA LEU A 110 -7.13 -14.00 7.24
C LEU A 110 -7.72 -14.35 8.61
N SER A 111 -6.99 -15.16 9.38
CA SER A 111 -7.21 -15.26 10.83
C SER A 111 -6.89 -13.94 11.54
N ASP A 112 -7.33 -13.78 12.79
CA ASP A 112 -7.02 -12.58 13.58
C ASP A 112 -5.51 -12.37 13.74
N GLU A 113 -4.73 -13.44 13.91
CA GLU A 113 -3.28 -13.37 14.04
C GLU A 113 -2.60 -12.94 12.74
N GLU A 114 -3.09 -13.43 11.60
CA GLU A 114 -2.60 -13.00 10.28
C GLU A 114 -2.96 -11.56 9.99
N PHE A 115 -4.16 -11.12 10.41
CA PHE A 115 -4.59 -9.73 10.26
C PHE A 115 -3.75 -8.76 11.09
N GLU A 116 -3.45 -9.08 12.35
CA GLU A 116 -2.54 -8.26 13.18
C GLU A 116 -1.13 -8.21 12.58
N ARG A 117 -0.61 -9.33 12.07
CA ARG A 117 0.68 -9.32 11.35
C ARG A 117 0.66 -8.43 10.10
N ASP A 118 -0.43 -8.46 9.34
CA ASP A 118 -0.57 -7.62 8.14
C ASP A 118 -0.59 -6.12 8.49
N LEU A 119 -1.27 -5.78 9.59
CA LEU A 119 -1.28 -4.41 10.11
C LEU A 119 0.12 -3.93 10.54
N ASP A 120 0.90 -4.79 11.21
CA ASP A 120 2.27 -4.47 11.60
C ASP A 120 3.18 -4.29 10.37
N MET A 121 3.05 -5.17 9.36
CA MET A 121 3.81 -5.04 8.11
C MET A 121 3.48 -3.74 7.36
N VAL A 122 2.20 -3.37 7.28
CA VAL A 122 1.77 -2.10 6.67
C VAL A 122 2.29 -0.91 7.48
N ALA A 123 2.28 -0.97 8.82
CA ALA A 123 2.84 0.08 9.66
C ALA A 123 4.34 0.28 9.39
N ASP A 124 5.11 -0.80 9.30
CA ASP A 124 6.53 -0.75 8.97
C ASP A 124 6.78 -0.19 7.57
N ASP A 125 5.96 -0.55 6.57
CA ASP A 125 6.04 0.00 5.21
C ASP A 125 5.86 1.53 5.21
N LEU A 126 4.84 2.04 5.91
CA LEU A 126 4.58 3.48 6.02
C LEU A 126 5.69 4.21 6.81
N GLN A 127 6.26 3.57 7.83
CA GLN A 127 7.39 4.11 8.58
C GLN A 127 8.65 4.21 7.69
N ARG A 128 8.94 3.20 6.86
CA ARG A 128 10.05 3.27 5.89
C ARG A 128 9.83 4.36 4.84
N LEU A 129 8.59 4.52 4.35
CA LEU A 129 8.25 5.60 3.43
C LEU A 129 8.55 6.98 4.04
N LYS A 130 8.18 7.18 5.31
CA LYS A 130 8.52 8.41 6.06
C LYS A 130 10.02 8.64 6.09
N GLU A 131 10.79 7.65 6.52
CA GLU A 131 12.24 7.76 6.69
C GLU A 131 12.94 8.12 5.37
N VAL A 132 12.57 7.45 4.27
CA VAL A 132 13.14 7.69 2.95
C VAL A 132 12.82 9.10 2.44
N LEU A 133 11.61 9.60 2.68
CA LEU A 133 11.18 10.93 2.26
C LEU A 133 11.77 12.04 3.13
N GLU A 134 11.94 11.80 4.43
CA GLU A 134 12.51 12.79 5.34
C GLU A 134 14.04 12.87 5.22
N ALA A 135 14.72 11.78 4.87
CA ALA A 135 16.16 11.74 4.64
C ALA A 135 16.62 12.43 3.34
N GLN A 136 15.75 12.58 2.34
CA GLN A 136 16.05 13.34 1.12
C GLN A 136 16.05 14.83 1.44
N SER A 137 17.19 15.41 1.84
CA SER A 137 17.33 16.85 2.10
C SER A 137 16.61 17.69 1.04
N ALA A 138 15.87 18.70 1.51
CA ALA A 138 15.22 19.70 0.64
C ALA A 138 16.24 20.44 -0.24
#